data_AF-A0A382JCV3-F1
#
_entry.id   AF-A0A382JCV3-F1
#
_cell.length_a   1.000
_cell.length_b   1.000
_cell.length_c   1.000
_cell.angle_alpha   90.00
_cell.angle_beta   90.00
_cell.angle_gamma   90.00
#
_symmetry.space_group_name_H-M   'P 1'
#
loop_
_entity.id
_entity.type
_entity.pdbx_description
1 polymer ?
#
loop_
_entity_poly.entity_id
_entity_poly.type
_entity_poly.pdbx_seq_one_letter_code
_entity_poly.pdbx_strand_id
1 'polypeptide(L)'
;RWIKMNQSLNKIARSLVPPNEELPEINVSGIQLNSSQVTDGDLFIAVPGTKVDGHDFIHDAIAAGAKAVISNGRDIGKLSVPQIKVANPRRATSIVAAEFYGHPSKDLTVIGITGTNGKTTTSSLLTAILQAAGKNSAQLGTLGLIAEGFPKDNTLTSPDAITLQKLFSELRDADFSHIIMEVSSHALDQYRVADVDFDIAVFTNLTPEHLDYHETQESYFQAKARLFRMLPIESTAIVNESDPNGIRIGKESKSPMITFSRGNGNSLHFIELELTISGIKGLIQAGQLEYEINSKLAGEFNAENILAAVSVAHALGIGKKFIEVGINQCSSVPGRMEFFPLESGATV
;
A
#
# COMPACT_ATOMS: atom_id res chain seq x y z
N ARG A 1 -9.55 -8.43 23.16
CA ARG A 1 -10.97 -8.33 23.59
C ARG A 1 -11.54 -7.15 22.81
N TRP A 2 -12.28 -7.40 21.72
CA TRP A 2 -12.72 -6.36 20.80
C TRP A 2 -13.70 -5.41 21.50
N ILE A 3 -13.36 -4.12 21.59
CA ILE A 3 -14.36 -3.09 21.86
C ILE A 3 -15.18 -3.01 20.58
N LYS A 4 -16.49 -3.28 20.64
CA LYS A 4 -17.37 -3.03 19.50
C LYS A 4 -17.28 -1.54 19.17
N MET A 5 -16.59 -1.20 18.09
CA MET A 5 -16.57 0.16 17.59
C MET A 5 -17.98 0.50 17.13
N ASN A 6 -18.47 1.65 17.57
CA ASN A 6 -19.78 2.13 17.20
C ASN A 6 -19.61 3.59 16.79
N GLN A 7 -19.98 3.91 15.56
CA GLN A 7 -19.83 5.25 14.99
C GLN A 7 -21.20 5.75 14.53
N SER A 8 -21.46 7.06 14.67
CA SER A 8 -22.65 7.64 14.04
C SER A 8 -22.50 7.61 12.51
N LEU A 9 -23.56 7.22 11.81
CA LEU A 9 -23.65 7.27 10.35
C LEU A 9 -23.34 8.68 9.84
N ASN A 10 -23.82 9.71 10.54
CA ASN A 10 -23.57 11.09 10.21
C ASN A 10 -22.06 11.37 10.21
N LYS A 11 -21.32 10.92 11.23
CA LYS A 11 -19.87 11.09 11.31
C LYS A 11 -19.14 10.44 10.13
N ILE A 12 -19.43 9.18 9.83
CA ILE A 12 -18.64 8.40 8.86
C ILE A 12 -19.01 8.67 7.39
N ALA A 13 -20.18 9.23 7.13
CA ALA A 13 -20.68 9.46 5.78
C ALA A 13 -20.97 10.95 5.45
N ARG A 14 -20.71 11.89 6.37
CA ARG A 14 -20.99 13.33 6.16
C ARG A 14 -20.40 13.87 4.86
N SER A 15 -19.15 13.52 4.57
CA SER A 15 -18.41 14.00 3.40
C SER A 15 -18.95 13.47 2.07
N LEU A 16 -19.85 12.48 2.11
CA LEU A 16 -20.46 11.87 0.92
C LEU A 16 -21.75 12.58 0.48
N VAL A 17 -22.34 13.42 1.33
CA VAL A 17 -23.62 14.10 1.07
C VAL A 17 -23.45 15.62 0.98
N PRO A 18 -24.33 16.33 0.26
CA PRO A 18 -24.34 17.79 0.26
C PRO A 18 -24.47 18.39 1.66
N PRO A 19 -23.88 19.57 1.93
CA PRO A 19 -23.92 20.21 3.25
C PRO A 19 -25.33 20.43 3.83
N ASN A 20 -26.37 20.48 2.99
CA ASN A 20 -27.75 20.72 3.40
C ASN A 20 -28.58 19.44 3.57
N GLU A 21 -28.02 18.27 3.22
CA GLU A 21 -28.70 16.99 3.40
C GLU A 21 -28.46 16.50 4.83
N GLU A 22 -29.53 16.22 5.58
CA GLU A 22 -29.44 15.67 6.93
C GLU A 22 -29.34 14.14 6.87
N LEU A 23 -28.34 13.59 7.56
CA LEU A 23 -28.22 12.15 7.76
C LEU A 23 -28.91 11.76 9.07
N PRO A 24 -29.63 10.64 9.12
CA PRO A 24 -30.28 10.21 10.34
C PRO A 24 -29.24 9.81 11.40
N GLU A 25 -29.56 10.10 12.66
CA GLU A 25 -28.73 9.72 13.82
C GLU A 25 -28.89 8.22 14.10
N ILE A 26 -28.08 7.42 13.40
CA ILE A 26 -28.04 5.97 13.49
C ILE A 26 -26.61 5.56 13.86
N ASN A 27 -26.49 4.63 14.80
CA ASN A 27 -25.22 4.02 15.14
C ASN A 27 -24.94 2.83 14.23
N VAL A 28 -23.72 2.79 13.70
CA VAL A 28 -23.18 1.75 12.83
C VAL A 28 -22.06 1.03 13.58
N SER A 29 -22.16 -0.30 13.67
CA SER A 29 -21.19 -1.15 14.39
C SER A 29 -20.18 -1.87 13.50
N GLY A 30 -20.34 -1.79 12.18
CA GLY A 30 -19.46 -2.40 11.19
C GLY A 30 -19.81 -1.93 9.78
N ILE A 31 -18.92 -2.24 8.83
CA ILE A 31 -19.09 -1.90 7.42
C ILE A 31 -18.82 -3.15 6.61
N GLN A 32 -19.68 -3.44 5.64
CA GLN A 32 -19.56 -4.64 4.80
C GLN A 32 -19.75 -4.34 3.32
N LEU A 33 -18.95 -5.00 2.49
CA LEU A 33 -19.12 -5.04 1.03
C LEU A 33 -19.88 -6.27 0.54
N ASN A 34 -19.98 -7.30 1.39
CA ASN A 34 -20.62 -8.57 1.07
C ASN A 34 -21.83 -8.76 1.98
N SER A 35 -23.02 -8.90 1.38
CA SER A 35 -24.28 -9.05 2.12
C SER A 35 -24.27 -10.28 3.03
N SER A 36 -23.57 -11.36 2.67
CA SER A 36 -23.46 -12.58 3.49
C SER A 36 -22.65 -12.38 4.77
N GLN A 37 -21.87 -11.31 4.88
CA GLN A 37 -21.10 -10.95 6.07
C GLN A 37 -21.78 -9.87 6.92
N VAL A 38 -22.94 -9.36 6.48
CA VAL A 38 -23.71 -8.36 7.22
C VAL A 38 -24.28 -8.97 8.50
N THR A 39 -24.14 -8.21 9.58
CA THR A 39 -24.77 -8.48 10.86
C THR A 39 -25.59 -7.27 11.33
N ASP A 40 -26.45 -7.46 12.34
CA ASP A 40 -27.27 -6.36 12.88
C ASP A 40 -26.40 -5.19 13.34
N GLY A 41 -26.67 -4.02 12.76
CA GLY A 41 -25.93 -2.78 13.05
C GLY A 41 -24.94 -2.36 11.96
N ASP A 42 -24.72 -3.18 10.93
CA ASP A 42 -23.74 -2.86 9.89
C ASP A 42 -24.26 -1.84 8.87
N LEU A 43 -23.32 -1.13 8.25
CA LEU A 43 -23.52 -0.36 7.03
C LEU A 43 -23.13 -1.23 5.83
N PHE A 44 -24.04 -1.41 4.88
CA PHE A 44 -23.74 -2.13 3.65
C PHE A 44 -23.38 -1.15 2.52
N ILE A 45 -22.29 -1.41 1.80
CA ILE A 45 -21.87 -0.59 0.65
C ILE A 45 -21.98 -1.43 -0.63
N ALA A 46 -22.97 -1.13 -1.44
CA ALA A 46 -23.22 -1.78 -2.71
C ALA A 46 -22.21 -1.31 -3.77
N VAL A 47 -21.17 -2.11 -3.98
CA VAL A 47 -20.13 -1.85 -4.97
C VAL A 47 -20.41 -2.66 -6.25
N PRO A 48 -20.38 -2.05 -7.44
CA PRO A 48 -20.53 -2.79 -8.69
C PRO A 48 -19.28 -3.64 -8.95
N GLY A 49 -19.40 -4.96 -8.92
CA GLY A 49 -18.29 -5.89 -9.20
C GLY A 49 -18.11 -6.21 -10.69
N THR A 50 -17.09 -7.00 -11.02
CA THR A 50 -16.80 -7.43 -12.40
C THR A 50 -17.59 -8.67 -12.82
N LYS A 51 -18.01 -9.50 -11.84
CA LYS A 51 -18.80 -10.71 -12.05
C LYS A 51 -20.22 -10.62 -11.49
N VAL A 52 -20.36 -9.87 -10.39
CA VAL A 52 -21.57 -9.77 -9.58
C VAL A 52 -21.71 -8.33 -9.14
N ASP A 53 -22.89 -7.75 -9.28
CA ASP A 53 -23.18 -6.37 -8.85
C ASP A 53 -23.70 -6.38 -7.40
N GLY A 54 -23.01 -5.69 -6.49
CA GLY A 54 -23.41 -5.58 -5.08
C GLY A 54 -24.78 -4.93 -4.88
N HIS A 55 -25.28 -4.18 -5.87
CA HIS A 55 -26.63 -3.58 -5.83
C HIS A 55 -27.73 -4.63 -5.79
N ASP A 56 -27.50 -5.79 -6.39
CA ASP A 56 -28.50 -6.86 -6.46
C ASP A 56 -28.70 -7.54 -5.08
N PHE A 57 -27.79 -7.31 -4.12
CA PHE A 57 -27.82 -7.89 -2.77
C PHE A 57 -28.24 -6.91 -1.67
N ILE A 58 -28.71 -5.72 -2.04
CA ILE A 58 -29.11 -4.70 -1.06
C ILE A 58 -30.23 -5.21 -0.15
N HIS A 59 -31.24 -5.88 -0.72
CA HIS A 59 -32.35 -6.42 0.07
C HIS A 59 -31.90 -7.54 1.02
N ASP A 60 -30.97 -8.39 0.60
CA ASP A 60 -30.39 -9.43 1.45
C ASP A 60 -29.61 -8.82 2.62
N ALA A 61 -28.81 -7.78 2.37
CA ALA A 61 -28.09 -7.06 3.41
C ALA A 61 -29.05 -6.42 4.43
N ILE A 62 -30.15 -5.80 3.96
CA ILE A 62 -31.18 -5.25 4.85
C ILE A 62 -31.83 -6.35 5.69
N ALA A 63 -32.17 -7.48 5.08
CA ALA A 63 -32.74 -8.63 5.78
C ALA A 63 -31.77 -9.22 6.82
N ALA A 64 -30.47 -9.16 6.56
CA ALA A 64 -29.41 -9.59 7.48
C ALA A 64 -29.14 -8.60 8.63
N GLY A 65 -29.69 -7.38 8.57
CA GLY A 65 -29.63 -6.39 9.66
C GLY A 65 -28.85 -5.11 9.37
N ALA A 66 -28.52 -4.83 8.10
CA ALA A 66 -27.93 -3.55 7.72
C ALA A 66 -28.84 -2.39 8.16
N LYS A 67 -28.26 -1.38 8.82
CA LYS A 67 -29.01 -0.18 9.30
C LYS A 67 -29.02 0.96 8.30
N ALA A 68 -28.15 0.93 7.30
CA ALA A 68 -28.08 1.88 6.21
C ALA A 68 -27.38 1.23 5.01
N VAL A 69 -27.55 1.83 3.84
CA VAL A 69 -26.94 1.39 2.59
C VAL A 69 -26.28 2.56 1.88
N ILE A 70 -25.05 2.39 1.41
CA ILE A 70 -24.44 3.25 0.39
C ILE A 70 -24.57 2.52 -0.95
N SER A 71 -25.05 3.22 -1.97
CA SER A 71 -25.16 2.68 -3.32
C SER A 71 -24.78 3.73 -4.35
N ASN A 72 -24.66 3.31 -5.61
CA ASN A 72 -24.65 4.27 -6.71
C ASN A 72 -26.06 4.88 -6.88
N GLY A 73 -26.17 5.88 -7.76
CA GLY A 73 -27.44 6.55 -8.06
C GLY A 73 -28.50 5.68 -8.76
N ARG A 74 -28.30 4.36 -8.92
CA ARG A 74 -29.29 3.44 -9.49
C ARG A 74 -30.58 3.48 -8.67
N ASP A 75 -31.71 3.47 -9.38
CA ASP A 75 -33.00 3.32 -8.74
C ASP A 75 -33.17 1.88 -8.25
N ILE A 76 -33.37 1.73 -6.95
CA ILE A 76 -33.57 0.47 -6.24
C ILE A 76 -34.89 0.48 -5.47
N GLY A 77 -35.79 1.42 -5.80
CA GLY A 77 -37.05 1.61 -5.12
C GLY A 77 -36.90 2.16 -3.70
N LYS A 78 -37.99 2.06 -2.93
CA LYS A 78 -38.02 2.52 -1.54
C LYS A 78 -37.44 1.44 -0.62
N LEU A 79 -36.37 1.77 0.08
CA LEU A 79 -35.78 0.92 1.10
C LEU A 79 -36.41 1.18 2.48
N SER A 80 -36.35 0.17 3.36
CA SER A 80 -36.75 0.29 4.78
C SER A 80 -35.69 0.95 5.66
N VAL A 81 -34.50 1.16 5.12
CA VAL A 81 -33.35 1.81 5.79
C VAL A 81 -32.86 2.99 4.97
N PRO A 82 -32.16 3.95 5.58
CA PRO A 82 -31.57 5.08 4.86
C PRO A 82 -30.62 4.64 3.74
N GLN A 83 -30.69 5.35 2.63
CA GLN A 83 -29.85 5.14 1.46
C GLN A 83 -29.03 6.40 1.18
N ILE A 84 -27.71 6.25 1.14
CA ILE A 84 -26.79 7.32 0.74
C ILE A 84 -26.37 7.03 -0.70
N LYS A 85 -26.76 7.91 -1.62
CA LYS A 85 -26.46 7.78 -3.05
C LYS A 85 -25.17 8.52 -3.37
N VAL A 86 -24.19 7.81 -3.92
CA VAL A 86 -22.91 8.39 -4.34
C VAL A 86 -22.64 8.12 -5.81
N ALA A 87 -21.78 8.91 -6.44
CA ALA A 87 -21.35 8.64 -7.81
C ALA A 87 -20.46 7.38 -7.90
N ASN A 88 -19.61 7.15 -6.89
CA ASN A 88 -18.65 6.04 -6.88
C ASN A 88 -18.61 5.33 -5.52
N PRO A 89 -19.34 4.21 -5.36
CA PRO A 89 -19.35 3.43 -4.12
C PRO A 89 -17.98 2.88 -3.70
N ARG A 90 -17.07 2.61 -4.65
CA ARG A 90 -15.71 2.15 -4.33
C ARG A 90 -14.91 3.23 -3.61
N ARG A 91 -14.97 4.47 -4.12
CA ARG A 91 -14.34 5.62 -3.46
C ARG A 91 -15.00 5.90 -2.10
N ALA A 92 -16.33 5.83 -2.03
CA ALA A 92 -17.05 6.00 -0.77
C ALA A 92 -16.66 4.96 0.29
N THR A 93 -16.37 3.71 -0.12
CA THR A 93 -15.88 2.66 0.77
C THR A 93 -14.61 3.10 1.49
N SER A 94 -13.64 3.64 0.74
CA SER A 94 -12.36 4.08 1.31
C SER A 94 -12.55 5.22 2.32
N ILE A 95 -13.39 6.21 1.99
CA ILE A 95 -13.68 7.35 2.87
C ILE A 95 -14.33 6.89 4.16
N VAL A 96 -15.39 6.08 4.05
CA VAL A 96 -16.17 5.60 5.19
C VAL A 96 -15.34 4.67 6.08
N ALA A 97 -14.50 3.81 5.47
CA ALA A 97 -13.58 2.97 6.22
C ALA A 97 -12.58 3.81 7.02
N ALA A 98 -11.96 4.82 6.41
CA ALA A 98 -11.03 5.70 7.10
C ALA A 98 -11.71 6.43 8.28
N GLU A 99 -12.90 6.99 8.10
CA GLU A 99 -13.65 7.63 9.18
C GLU A 99 -14.05 6.65 10.29
N PHE A 100 -14.47 5.44 9.93
CA PHE A 100 -14.94 4.44 10.87
C PHE A 100 -13.83 3.92 11.80
N TYR A 101 -12.64 3.68 11.24
CA TYR A 101 -11.44 3.25 11.96
C TYR A 101 -10.61 4.43 12.51
N GLY A 102 -11.05 5.67 12.29
CA GLY A 102 -10.45 6.87 12.87
C GLY A 102 -9.13 7.31 12.24
N HIS A 103 -8.99 7.17 10.92
CA HIS A 103 -7.81 7.60 10.13
C HIS A 103 -6.46 7.08 10.66
N PRO A 104 -6.30 5.75 10.84
CA PRO A 104 -5.13 5.18 11.53
C PRO A 104 -3.80 5.47 10.83
N SER A 105 -3.79 5.69 9.51
CA SER A 105 -2.58 6.08 8.76
C SER A 105 -1.97 7.40 9.22
N LYS A 106 -2.73 8.29 9.88
CA LYS A 106 -2.18 9.56 10.38
C LYS A 106 -1.25 9.38 11.58
N ASP A 107 -1.36 8.25 12.26
CA ASP A 107 -0.55 7.91 13.45
C ASP A 107 0.62 6.97 13.10
N LEU A 108 0.81 6.66 11.81
CA LEU A 108 1.77 5.68 11.30
C LEU A 108 2.58 6.29 10.17
N THR A 109 3.86 5.93 10.06
CA THR A 109 4.63 6.25 8.86
C THR A 109 4.35 5.21 7.76
N VAL A 110 3.65 5.60 6.70
CA VAL A 110 3.24 4.69 5.62
C VAL A 110 4.07 4.91 4.35
N ILE A 111 4.78 3.86 3.95
CA ILE A 111 5.57 3.80 2.72
C ILE A 111 4.84 2.95 1.68
N GLY A 112 4.42 3.57 0.58
CA GLY A 112 3.78 2.89 -0.55
C GLY A 112 4.79 2.58 -1.66
N ILE A 113 4.93 1.32 -2.05
CA ILE A 113 5.85 0.90 -3.13
C ILE A 113 5.05 0.41 -4.32
N THR A 114 5.18 1.08 -5.46
CA THR A 114 4.59 0.68 -6.72
C THR A 114 5.63 0.46 -7.82
N GLY A 115 5.17 -0.16 -8.91
CA GLY A 115 5.98 -0.56 -10.05
C GLY A 115 5.57 -1.94 -10.56
N THR A 116 6.13 -2.37 -11.68
CA THR A 116 5.90 -3.71 -12.22
C THR A 116 6.66 -4.73 -11.37
N ASN A 117 7.98 -4.57 -11.23
CA ASN A 117 8.84 -5.50 -10.51
C ASN A 117 9.46 -4.87 -9.26
N GLY A 118 9.96 -5.70 -8.33
CA GLY A 118 10.80 -5.23 -7.21
C GLY A 118 10.06 -4.76 -5.95
N LYS A 119 8.72 -4.65 -5.96
CA LYS A 119 7.91 -4.22 -4.80
C LYS A 119 8.16 -5.07 -3.55
N THR A 120 8.04 -6.41 -3.68
CA THR A 120 8.26 -7.36 -2.57
C THR A 120 9.70 -7.36 -2.06
N THR A 121 10.69 -7.28 -2.96
CA THR A 121 12.10 -7.26 -2.56
C THR A 121 12.46 -5.96 -1.83
N THR A 122 12.03 -4.82 -2.39
CA THR A 122 12.25 -3.50 -1.78
C THR A 122 11.58 -3.41 -0.41
N SER A 123 10.35 -3.91 -0.27
CA SER A 123 9.66 -3.94 1.03
C SER A 123 10.36 -4.84 2.06
N SER A 124 10.90 -5.97 1.65
CA SER A 124 11.65 -6.88 2.53
C SER A 124 12.98 -6.26 2.99
N LEU A 125 13.72 -5.62 2.08
CA LEU A 125 14.95 -4.90 2.38
C LEU A 125 14.69 -3.75 3.36
N LEU A 126 13.65 -2.96 3.13
CA LEU A 126 13.27 -1.87 4.01
C LEU A 126 12.83 -2.37 5.39
N THR A 127 12.11 -3.48 5.45
CA THR A 127 11.73 -4.13 6.72
C THR A 127 12.98 -4.50 7.51
N ALA A 128 13.98 -5.12 6.87
CA ALA A 128 15.23 -5.47 7.53
C ALA A 128 16.00 -4.24 8.04
N ILE A 129 16.01 -3.14 7.29
CA ILE A 129 16.60 -1.86 7.72
C ILE A 129 15.87 -1.31 8.96
N LEU A 130 14.55 -1.26 8.94
CA LEU A 130 13.75 -0.73 10.04
C LEU A 130 13.88 -1.60 11.30
N GLN A 131 13.92 -2.93 11.15
CA GLN A 131 14.19 -3.85 12.24
C GLN A 131 15.59 -3.65 12.83
N ALA A 132 16.62 -3.50 11.99
CA ALA A 132 17.97 -3.19 12.45
C ALA A 132 18.03 -1.87 13.22
N ALA A 133 17.20 -0.89 12.85
CA ALA A 133 17.03 0.39 13.53
C ALA A 133 16.12 0.33 14.78
N GLY A 134 15.61 -0.85 15.15
CA GLY A 134 14.74 -1.04 16.32
C GLY A 134 13.34 -0.44 16.15
N LYS A 135 12.84 -0.32 14.91
CA LYS A 135 11.49 0.18 14.62
C LYS A 135 10.51 -0.98 14.47
N ASN A 136 9.35 -0.85 15.12
CA ASN A 136 8.22 -1.75 14.90
C ASN A 136 7.59 -1.44 13.54
N SER A 137 7.80 -2.33 12.56
CA SER A 137 7.34 -2.17 11.19
C SER A 137 6.53 -3.38 10.72
N ALA A 138 5.47 -3.11 9.95
CA ALA A 138 4.69 -4.14 9.28
C ALA A 138 4.91 -4.07 7.76
N GLN A 139 5.07 -5.22 7.12
CA GLN A 139 5.06 -5.34 5.67
C GLN A 139 3.72 -5.89 5.22
N LEU A 140 3.11 -5.26 4.23
CA LEU A 140 1.84 -5.66 3.64
C LEU A 140 2.00 -5.78 2.11
N GLY A 141 1.77 -6.97 1.57
CA GLY A 141 1.93 -7.17 0.13
C GLY A 141 1.69 -8.59 -0.35
N THR A 142 2.47 -9.02 -1.34
CA THR A 142 2.28 -10.32 -2.02
C THR A 142 2.47 -11.50 -1.06
N LEU A 143 3.27 -11.32 -0.01
CA LEU A 143 3.52 -12.33 1.02
C LEU A 143 2.48 -12.28 2.17
N GLY A 144 1.42 -11.49 2.01
CA GLY A 144 0.44 -11.23 3.06
C GLY A 144 0.93 -10.15 4.04
N LEU A 145 0.42 -10.23 5.27
CA LEU A 145 0.90 -9.42 6.40
C LEU A 145 2.10 -10.11 7.07
N ILE A 146 3.21 -9.37 7.16
CA ILE A 146 4.38 -9.75 7.95
C ILE A 146 4.55 -8.68 9.04
N ALA A 147 4.13 -9.02 10.24
CA ALA A 147 4.23 -8.17 11.43
C ALA A 147 4.41 -9.07 12.66
N GLU A 148 5.34 -8.71 13.55
CA GLU A 148 5.59 -9.47 14.77
C GLU A 148 4.33 -9.48 15.67
N GLY A 149 3.96 -10.64 16.21
CA GLY A 149 2.76 -10.78 17.04
C GLY A 149 1.44 -10.89 16.28
N PHE A 150 1.45 -10.76 14.95
CA PHE A 150 0.28 -10.97 14.09
C PHE A 150 0.35 -12.32 13.36
N PRO A 151 -0.80 -12.98 13.13
CA PRO A 151 -0.82 -14.20 12.33
C PRO A 151 -0.36 -13.90 10.91
N LYS A 152 0.46 -14.81 10.34
CA LYS A 152 0.72 -14.80 8.90
C LYS A 152 -0.57 -15.16 8.19
N ASP A 153 -1.23 -14.16 7.61
CA ASP A 153 -2.44 -14.36 6.83
C ASP A 153 -2.14 -14.23 5.34
N ASN A 154 -2.71 -15.12 4.53
CA ASN A 154 -2.55 -15.13 3.08
C ASN A 154 -3.57 -14.18 2.41
N THR A 155 -3.64 -12.94 2.89
CA THR A 155 -4.49 -11.91 2.28
C THR A 155 -4.01 -11.58 0.87
N LEU A 156 -4.92 -11.09 0.01
CA LEU A 156 -4.59 -10.54 -1.30
C LEU A 156 -3.46 -9.52 -1.22
N THR A 157 -2.66 -9.40 -2.29
CA THR A 157 -1.53 -8.45 -2.42
C THR A 157 -1.86 -7.01 -2.03
N SER A 158 -3.13 -6.61 -2.12
CA SER A 158 -3.66 -5.40 -1.51
C SER A 158 -5.12 -5.65 -1.08
N PRO A 159 -5.43 -5.66 0.23
CA PRO A 159 -6.80 -5.91 0.71
C PRO A 159 -7.76 -4.78 0.27
N ASP A 160 -9.07 -5.00 0.43
CA ASP A 160 -10.06 -3.93 0.24
C ASP A 160 -9.89 -2.82 1.30
N ALA A 161 -10.48 -1.66 1.07
CA ALA A 161 -10.27 -0.49 1.92
C ALA A 161 -10.75 -0.69 3.37
N ILE A 162 -11.80 -1.50 3.61
CA ILE A 162 -12.29 -1.77 4.97
C ILE A 162 -11.27 -2.61 5.72
N THR A 163 -10.84 -3.71 5.11
CA THR A 163 -9.83 -4.60 5.68
C THR A 163 -8.51 -3.87 5.93
N LEU A 164 -8.10 -3.01 4.99
CA LEU A 164 -6.87 -2.21 5.11
C LEU A 164 -6.90 -1.24 6.29
N GLN A 165 -7.95 -0.42 6.39
CA GLN A 165 -8.08 0.56 7.47
C GLN A 165 -8.22 -0.12 8.83
N LYS A 166 -8.94 -1.25 8.90
CA LYS A 166 -9.01 -2.09 10.09
C LYS A 166 -7.62 -2.55 10.54
N LEU A 167 -6.86 -3.14 9.61
CA LEU A 167 -5.52 -3.64 9.89
C LEU A 167 -4.58 -2.53 10.36
N PHE A 168 -4.64 -1.35 9.74
CA PHE A 168 -3.83 -0.21 10.16
C PHE A 168 -4.18 0.25 11.58
N SER A 169 -5.46 0.26 11.94
CA SER A 169 -5.90 0.55 13.31
C SER A 169 -5.36 -0.49 14.30
N GLU A 170 -5.39 -1.77 13.95
CA GLU A 170 -4.87 -2.85 14.81
C GLU A 170 -3.35 -2.75 15.00
N LEU A 171 -2.61 -2.43 13.93
CA LEU A 171 -1.17 -2.23 13.97
C LEU A 171 -0.79 -1.02 14.82
N ARG A 172 -1.50 0.11 14.65
CA ARG A 172 -1.32 1.30 15.50
C ARG A 172 -1.56 0.96 16.97
N ASP A 173 -2.67 0.29 17.28
CA ASP A 173 -3.02 -0.09 18.65
C ASP A 173 -2.04 -1.12 19.25
N ALA A 174 -1.23 -1.77 18.41
CA ALA A 174 -0.13 -2.66 18.78
C ALA A 174 1.25 -1.99 18.74
N ASP A 175 1.31 -0.65 18.79
CA ASP A 175 2.55 0.15 18.82
C ASP A 175 3.48 -0.07 17.61
N PHE A 176 2.92 -0.40 16.45
CA PHE A 176 3.66 -0.29 15.20
C PHE A 176 3.84 1.18 14.84
N SER A 177 4.98 1.49 14.26
CA SER A 177 5.36 2.86 13.87
C SER A 177 5.44 3.04 12.36
N HIS A 178 5.69 1.96 11.61
CA HIS A 178 5.88 2.01 10.17
C HIS A 178 5.06 0.91 9.47
N ILE A 179 4.49 1.25 8.32
CA ILE A 179 3.90 0.30 7.40
C ILE A 179 4.57 0.41 6.04
N ILE A 180 5.05 -0.72 5.53
CA ILE A 180 5.64 -0.85 4.20
C ILE A 180 4.64 -1.62 3.34
N MET A 181 3.99 -0.92 2.42
CA MET A 181 2.88 -1.46 1.64
C MET A 181 3.24 -1.59 0.17
N GLU A 182 3.07 -2.79 -0.39
CA GLU A 182 3.04 -2.99 -1.83
C GLU A 182 1.73 -2.44 -2.40
N VAL A 183 1.82 -1.45 -3.29
CA VAL A 183 0.66 -0.77 -3.88
C VAL A 183 0.52 -1.18 -5.34
N SER A 184 -0.38 -2.14 -5.60
CA SER A 184 -0.68 -2.60 -6.96
C SER A 184 -1.45 -1.54 -7.77
N SER A 185 -1.35 -1.59 -9.10
CA SER A 185 -2.16 -0.72 -9.98
C SER A 185 -3.66 -0.95 -9.81
N HIS A 186 -4.06 -2.21 -9.56
CA HIS A 186 -5.45 -2.57 -9.26
C HIS A 186 -5.94 -1.91 -7.96
N ALA A 187 -5.12 -1.88 -6.92
CA ALA A 187 -5.50 -1.23 -5.66
C ALA A 187 -5.73 0.28 -5.83
N LEU A 188 -4.88 0.93 -6.62
CA LEU A 188 -5.00 2.36 -6.94
C LEU A 188 -6.21 2.67 -7.80
N ASP A 189 -6.42 1.89 -8.86
CA ASP A 189 -7.54 2.07 -9.77
C ASP A 189 -8.90 1.80 -9.10
N GLN A 190 -8.94 0.83 -8.16
CA GLN A 190 -10.14 0.47 -7.42
C GLN A 190 -10.33 1.26 -6.11
N TYR A 191 -9.52 2.30 -5.88
CA TYR A 191 -9.60 3.17 -4.71
C TYR A 191 -9.39 2.45 -3.36
N ARG A 192 -8.72 1.30 -3.32
CA ARG A 192 -8.53 0.52 -2.07
C ARG A 192 -7.65 1.23 -1.04
N VAL A 193 -6.76 2.08 -1.52
CA VAL A 193 -5.77 2.82 -0.69
C VAL A 193 -6.03 4.32 -0.71
N ALA A 194 -7.19 4.76 -1.19
CA ALA A 194 -7.36 6.13 -1.63
C ALA A 194 -7.54 7.13 -0.47
N ASP A 195 -7.77 6.66 0.76
CA ASP A 195 -7.77 7.45 2.00
C ASP A 195 -6.72 6.90 2.99
N VAL A 196 -5.58 6.48 2.44
CA VAL A 196 -4.35 6.21 3.19
C VAL A 196 -3.44 7.43 3.05
N ASP A 197 -3.03 7.98 4.18
CA ASP A 197 -2.03 9.05 4.24
C ASP A 197 -0.63 8.44 4.05
N PHE A 198 -0.04 8.63 2.87
CA PHE A 198 1.30 8.14 2.56
C PHE A 198 2.37 9.21 2.83
N ASP A 199 3.39 8.86 3.61
CA ASP A 199 4.56 9.70 3.85
C ASP A 199 5.60 9.57 2.73
N ILE A 200 5.69 8.38 2.13
CA ILE A 200 6.64 8.10 1.04
C ILE A 200 5.97 7.25 -0.04
N ALA A 201 6.09 7.66 -1.31
CA ALA A 201 5.79 6.82 -2.45
C ALA A 201 7.06 6.44 -3.21
N VAL A 202 7.21 5.17 -3.53
CA VAL A 202 8.36 4.63 -4.27
C VAL A 202 7.90 4.08 -5.61
N PHE A 203 8.60 4.45 -6.68
CA PHE A 203 8.44 3.86 -8.00
C PHE A 203 9.70 3.09 -8.39
N THR A 204 9.56 1.79 -8.62
CA THR A 204 10.67 0.91 -9.01
C THR A 204 10.89 0.89 -10.51
N ASN A 205 9.90 0.49 -11.31
CA ASN A 205 9.95 0.42 -12.77
C ASN A 205 8.55 0.21 -13.37
N LEU A 206 8.43 0.36 -14.69
CA LEU A 206 7.24 0.04 -15.45
C LEU A 206 7.58 -0.74 -16.73
N THR A 207 7.29 -2.03 -16.73
CA THR A 207 7.31 -2.89 -17.92
C THR A 207 5.91 -3.42 -18.23
N PRO A 208 5.63 -3.87 -19.47
CA PRO A 208 4.31 -4.37 -19.83
C PRO A 208 3.80 -5.53 -18.98
N GLU A 209 2.71 -5.29 -18.24
CA GLU A 209 1.98 -6.28 -17.43
C GLU A 209 0.51 -5.83 -17.27
N HIS A 210 -0.41 -6.74 -16.96
CA HIS A 210 -1.82 -6.45 -16.65
C HIS A 210 -2.60 -5.70 -17.76
N LEU A 211 -2.24 -5.88 -19.02
CA LEU A 211 -2.90 -5.22 -20.15
C LEU A 211 -4.29 -5.81 -20.47
N ASP A 212 -4.59 -6.99 -19.96
CA ASP A 212 -5.94 -7.57 -19.92
C ASP A 212 -6.90 -6.75 -19.06
N TYR A 213 -6.41 -6.05 -18.04
CA TYR A 213 -7.19 -5.17 -17.18
C TYR A 213 -7.09 -3.70 -17.59
N HIS A 214 -5.87 -3.19 -17.81
CA HIS A 214 -5.64 -1.76 -18.07
C HIS A 214 -5.82 -1.36 -19.54
N GLU A 215 -5.93 -2.33 -20.45
CA GLU A 215 -6.06 -2.17 -21.90
C GLU A 215 -4.82 -1.58 -22.61
N THR A 216 -4.19 -0.55 -22.01
CA THR A 216 -3.02 0.14 -22.58
C THR A 216 -1.91 0.37 -21.55
N GLN A 217 -0.67 0.52 -22.03
CA GLN A 217 0.47 0.90 -21.17
C GLN A 217 0.25 2.25 -20.50
N GLU A 218 -0.39 3.19 -21.19
CA GLU A 218 -0.66 4.51 -20.65
C GLU A 218 -1.69 4.43 -19.51
N SER A 219 -2.78 3.69 -19.67
CA SER A 219 -3.73 3.45 -18.58
C SER A 219 -3.05 2.80 -17.37
N TYR A 220 -2.15 1.84 -17.59
CA TYR A 220 -1.39 1.19 -16.52
C TYR A 220 -0.45 2.16 -15.79
N PHE A 221 0.25 3.03 -16.54
CA PHE A 221 1.05 4.13 -15.98
C PHE A 221 0.18 5.07 -15.15
N GLN A 222 -0.95 5.52 -15.71
CA GLN A 222 -1.89 6.44 -15.05
C GLN A 222 -2.47 5.87 -13.76
N ALA A 223 -2.72 4.55 -13.71
CA ALA A 223 -3.15 3.87 -12.50
C ALA A 223 -2.07 3.96 -11.40
N LYS A 224 -0.79 3.70 -11.71
CA LYS A 224 0.31 3.82 -10.73
C LYS A 224 0.58 5.27 -10.32
N ALA A 225 0.47 6.21 -11.26
CA ALA A 225 0.66 7.64 -11.01
C ALA A 225 -0.30 8.20 -9.95
N ARG A 226 -1.46 7.55 -9.73
CA ARG A 226 -2.38 7.93 -8.64
C ARG A 226 -1.69 7.94 -7.27
N LEU A 227 -0.79 7.00 -6.99
CA LEU A 227 -0.04 6.97 -5.72
C LEU A 227 0.75 8.27 -5.51
N PHE A 228 1.39 8.77 -6.57
CA PHE A 228 2.20 9.98 -6.53
C PHE A 228 1.35 11.26 -6.43
N ARG A 229 0.18 11.27 -7.10
CA ARG A 229 -0.79 12.38 -7.02
C ARG A 229 -1.46 12.50 -5.65
N MET A 230 -1.53 11.40 -4.91
CA MET A 230 -2.11 11.33 -3.58
C MET A 230 -1.15 11.83 -2.49
N LEU A 231 0.15 11.95 -2.77
CA LEU A 231 1.10 12.39 -1.77
C LEU A 231 0.83 13.84 -1.31
N PRO A 232 0.73 14.07 0.02
CA PRO A 232 0.81 15.40 0.61
C PRO A 232 2.11 16.14 0.25
N ILE A 233 2.12 17.48 0.35
CA ILE A 233 3.27 18.29 -0.09
C ILE A 233 4.51 18.08 0.80
N GLU A 234 4.28 17.70 2.04
CA GLU A 234 5.27 17.38 3.08
C GLU A 234 5.85 15.96 2.96
N SER A 235 5.23 15.09 2.17
CA SER A 235 5.69 13.72 1.92
C SER A 235 6.89 13.66 0.97
N THR A 236 7.36 12.48 0.60
CA THR A 236 8.48 12.32 -0.34
C THR A 236 8.14 11.35 -1.48
N ALA A 237 8.40 11.77 -2.72
CA ALA A 237 8.37 10.91 -3.90
C ALA A 237 9.77 10.37 -4.18
N ILE A 238 9.92 9.04 -4.27
CA ILE A 238 11.18 8.37 -4.57
C ILE A 238 11.04 7.61 -5.89
N VAL A 239 11.88 7.93 -6.87
CA VAL A 239 11.72 7.38 -8.23
C VAL A 239 13.02 6.86 -8.83
N ASN A 240 12.93 5.72 -9.52
CA ASN A 240 14.03 5.18 -10.31
C ASN A 240 14.21 5.96 -11.62
N GLU A 241 15.24 6.80 -11.73
CA GLU A 241 15.51 7.53 -12.98
C GLU A 241 16.20 6.68 -14.05
N SER A 242 16.56 5.43 -13.74
CA SER A 242 17.02 4.46 -14.75
C SER A 242 15.85 3.92 -15.59
N ASP A 243 14.61 4.02 -15.09
CA ASP A 243 13.40 3.72 -15.86
C ASP A 243 12.93 4.99 -16.60
N PRO A 244 12.60 4.91 -17.92
CA PRO A 244 12.13 6.06 -18.69
C PRO A 244 10.87 6.74 -18.11
N ASN A 245 10.06 6.01 -17.34
CA ASN A 245 8.86 6.52 -16.69
C ASN A 245 9.12 7.08 -15.28
N GLY A 246 10.32 6.93 -14.71
CA GLY A 246 10.61 7.34 -13.34
C GLY A 246 10.49 8.84 -13.11
N ILE A 247 11.17 9.65 -13.93
CA ILE A 247 11.01 11.11 -13.86
C ILE A 247 9.59 11.53 -14.22
N ARG A 248 8.96 10.82 -15.16
CA ARG A 248 7.60 11.10 -15.61
C ARG A 248 6.59 10.92 -14.48
N ILE A 249 6.67 9.82 -13.72
CA ILE A 249 5.75 9.56 -12.60
C ILE A 249 6.06 10.46 -11.39
N GLY A 250 7.33 10.79 -11.16
CA GLY A 250 7.72 11.73 -10.10
C GLY A 250 7.11 13.12 -10.30
N LYS A 251 6.99 13.58 -11.56
CA LYS A 251 6.33 14.85 -11.92
C LYS A 251 4.81 14.87 -11.68
N GLU A 252 4.19 13.73 -11.41
CA GLU A 252 2.78 13.65 -11.03
C GLU A 252 2.56 13.99 -9.55
N SER A 253 3.64 14.06 -8.76
CA SER A 253 3.63 14.50 -7.36
C SER A 253 3.96 15.99 -7.23
N LYS A 254 3.42 16.62 -6.18
CA LYS A 254 3.80 17.97 -5.75
C LYS A 254 4.82 17.97 -4.62
N SER A 255 5.14 16.80 -4.08
CA SER A 255 6.04 16.61 -2.96
C SER A 255 7.51 16.67 -3.41
N PRO A 256 8.46 16.93 -2.49
CA PRO A 256 9.88 16.74 -2.75
C PRO A 256 10.18 15.39 -3.41
N MET A 257 11.01 15.43 -4.45
CA MET A 257 11.39 14.24 -5.22
C MET A 257 12.85 13.89 -4.98
N ILE A 258 13.09 12.63 -4.63
CA ILE A 258 14.40 12.00 -4.56
C ILE A 258 14.51 11.01 -5.72
N THR A 259 15.56 11.11 -6.51
CA THR A 259 15.82 10.16 -7.58
C THR A 259 16.89 9.15 -7.16
N PHE A 260 16.76 7.92 -7.64
CA PHE A 260 17.85 6.98 -7.58
C PHE A 260 18.13 6.37 -8.95
N SER A 261 19.39 6.04 -9.19
CA SER A 261 19.82 5.41 -10.42
C SER A 261 20.91 4.39 -10.14
N ARG A 262 21.09 3.43 -11.06
CA ARG A 262 22.15 2.43 -10.93
C ARG A 262 23.55 3.03 -11.06
N GLY A 263 23.70 4.19 -11.70
CA GLY A 263 24.98 4.89 -11.88
C GLY A 263 24.80 6.22 -12.61
N ASN A 264 25.75 7.15 -12.41
CA ASN A 264 25.72 8.51 -12.96
C ASN A 264 24.41 9.27 -12.64
N GLY A 265 23.80 8.98 -11.49
CA GLY A 265 22.53 9.58 -11.07
C GLY A 265 22.70 10.93 -10.40
N ASN A 266 21.64 11.72 -10.37
CA ASN A 266 21.69 13.08 -9.83
C ASN A 266 21.57 13.15 -8.30
N SER A 267 21.07 12.09 -7.64
CA SER A 267 20.82 12.08 -6.19
C SER A 267 21.38 10.84 -5.50
N LEU A 268 20.73 9.67 -5.57
CA LEU A 268 21.27 8.43 -5.01
C LEU A 268 21.71 7.45 -6.10
N HIS A 269 22.98 7.02 -6.07
CA HIS A 269 23.49 6.05 -7.02
C HIS A 269 24.70 5.30 -6.50
N PHE A 270 25.01 4.14 -7.09
CA PHE A 270 26.28 3.47 -6.85
C PHE A 270 27.43 4.24 -7.51
N ILE A 271 28.42 4.62 -6.71
CA ILE A 271 29.72 5.14 -7.21
C ILE A 271 30.73 4.00 -7.41
N GLU A 272 30.54 2.90 -6.68
CA GLU A 272 31.23 1.63 -6.87
C GLU A 272 30.21 0.50 -6.84
N LEU A 273 30.27 -0.42 -7.79
CA LEU A 273 29.35 -1.57 -7.86
C LEU A 273 30.06 -2.79 -8.41
N GLU A 274 30.11 -3.84 -7.60
CA GLU A 274 30.54 -5.18 -7.97
C GLU A 274 29.35 -6.13 -7.87
N LEU A 275 29.03 -6.77 -9.00
CA LEU A 275 27.96 -7.74 -9.11
C LEU A 275 28.55 -9.12 -9.29
N THR A 276 28.23 -10.03 -8.39
CA THR A 276 28.63 -11.42 -8.46
C THR A 276 27.43 -12.34 -8.26
N ILE A 277 27.60 -13.62 -8.56
CA ILE A 277 26.58 -14.64 -8.26
C ILE A 277 26.36 -14.83 -6.76
N SER A 278 27.34 -14.45 -5.92
CA SER A 278 27.31 -14.61 -4.47
C SER A 278 26.80 -13.37 -3.74
N GLY A 279 26.57 -12.27 -4.45
CA GLY A 279 26.05 -11.05 -3.86
C GLY A 279 26.39 -9.77 -4.63
N ILE A 280 25.95 -8.66 -4.05
CA ILE A 280 26.16 -7.30 -4.51
C ILE A 280 27.02 -6.58 -3.46
N LYS A 281 28.15 -6.02 -3.91
CA LYS A 281 28.98 -5.14 -3.10
C LYS A 281 29.10 -3.78 -3.77
N GLY A 282 29.16 -2.71 -2.99
CA GLY A 282 29.33 -1.39 -3.57
C GLY A 282 29.21 -0.27 -2.55
N LEU A 283 29.34 0.95 -3.06
CA LEU A 283 29.22 2.17 -2.29
C LEU A 283 28.14 3.04 -2.93
N ILE A 284 27.06 3.31 -2.19
CA ILE A 284 26.00 4.22 -2.63
C ILE A 284 26.31 5.61 -2.10
N GLN A 285 26.33 6.60 -2.99
CA GLN A 285 26.43 8.01 -2.62
C GLN A 285 25.03 8.63 -2.55
N ALA A 286 24.77 9.43 -1.50
CA ALA A 286 23.55 10.18 -1.28
C ALA A 286 23.91 11.58 -0.74
N GLY A 287 24.12 12.52 -1.65
CA GLY A 287 24.67 13.84 -1.29
C GLY A 287 26.07 13.70 -0.67
N GLN A 288 26.22 14.10 0.60
CA GLN A 288 27.49 13.97 1.34
C GLN A 288 27.60 12.66 2.14
N LEU A 289 26.55 11.84 2.16
CA LEU A 289 26.57 10.56 2.83
C LEU A 289 26.93 9.45 1.85
N GLU A 290 27.60 8.43 2.36
CA GLU A 290 27.95 7.22 1.62
C GLU A 290 27.54 6.00 2.45
N TYR A 291 26.99 4.99 1.79
CA TYR A 291 26.52 3.73 2.39
C TYR A 291 27.25 2.56 1.77
N GLU A 292 27.96 1.79 2.60
CA GLU A 292 28.64 0.57 2.19
C GLU A 292 27.65 -0.58 2.10
N ILE A 293 27.51 -1.14 0.91
CA ILE A 293 26.58 -2.22 0.60
C ILE A 293 27.34 -3.52 0.53
N ASN A 294 26.90 -4.50 1.31
CA ASN A 294 27.31 -5.88 1.22
C ASN A 294 26.05 -6.74 1.36
N SER A 295 25.46 -7.13 0.23
CA SER A 295 24.22 -7.90 0.16
C SER A 295 24.47 -9.27 -0.44
N LYS A 296 23.76 -10.29 0.04
CA LYS A 296 23.77 -11.64 -0.53
C LYS A 296 22.80 -11.81 -1.71
N LEU A 297 21.97 -10.81 -1.96
CA LEU A 297 21.09 -10.80 -3.12
C LEU A 297 21.93 -10.71 -4.39
N ALA A 298 21.55 -11.46 -5.43
CA ALA A 298 22.25 -11.47 -6.71
C ALA A 298 21.44 -10.75 -7.81
N GLY A 299 22.15 -10.25 -8.82
CA GLY A 299 21.56 -9.70 -10.03
C GLY A 299 21.34 -8.19 -10.03
N GLU A 300 21.37 -7.59 -11.22
CA GLU A 300 21.28 -6.13 -11.43
C GLU A 300 19.99 -5.51 -10.88
N PHE A 301 18.85 -6.18 -11.04
CA PHE A 301 17.55 -5.70 -10.54
C PHE A 301 17.54 -5.60 -9.01
N ASN A 302 18.33 -6.41 -8.30
CA ASN A 302 18.45 -6.30 -6.85
C ASN A 302 19.31 -5.12 -6.42
N ALA A 303 20.27 -4.67 -7.23
CA ALA A 303 20.99 -3.44 -6.97
C ALA A 303 20.03 -2.23 -7.00
N GLU A 304 19.08 -2.21 -7.94
CA GLU A 304 18.02 -1.18 -7.98
C GLU A 304 17.06 -1.27 -6.80
N ASN A 305 16.66 -2.49 -6.39
CA ASN A 305 15.82 -2.67 -5.19
C ASN A 305 16.54 -2.19 -3.92
N ILE A 306 17.85 -2.41 -3.81
CA ILE A 306 18.69 -1.89 -2.71
C ILE A 306 18.72 -0.37 -2.75
N LEU A 307 18.97 0.25 -3.91
CA LEU A 307 18.91 1.70 -4.06
C LEU A 307 17.56 2.28 -3.64
N ALA A 308 16.46 1.65 -4.04
CA ALA A 308 15.12 2.06 -3.64
C ALA A 308 14.94 2.00 -2.11
N ALA A 309 15.33 0.91 -1.47
CA ALA A 309 15.22 0.74 -0.02
C ALA A 309 16.12 1.72 0.75
N VAL A 310 17.36 1.92 0.30
CA VAL A 310 18.31 2.89 0.87
C VAL A 310 17.79 4.32 0.70
N SER A 311 17.19 4.65 -0.44
CA SER A 311 16.59 5.98 -0.66
C SER A 311 15.46 6.27 0.32
N VAL A 312 14.59 5.28 0.59
CA VAL A 312 13.53 5.43 1.60
C VAL A 312 14.15 5.62 2.99
N ALA A 313 15.10 4.76 3.38
CA ALA A 313 15.71 4.83 4.69
C ALA A 313 16.50 6.14 4.91
N HIS A 314 17.15 6.65 3.84
CA HIS A 314 17.80 7.95 3.83
C HIS A 314 16.79 9.08 4.04
N ALA A 315 15.66 9.07 3.31
CA ALA A 315 14.60 10.07 3.46
C ALA A 315 13.98 10.07 4.86
N LEU A 316 13.85 8.89 5.48
CA LEU A 316 13.40 8.74 6.87
C LEU A 316 14.46 9.13 7.93
N GLY A 317 15.68 9.48 7.50
CA GLY A 317 16.78 9.82 8.42
C GLY A 317 17.29 8.64 9.24
N ILE A 318 17.14 7.40 8.76
CA ILE A 318 17.68 6.21 9.43
C ILE A 318 19.21 6.27 9.41
N GLY A 319 19.84 6.02 10.56
CA GLY A 319 21.28 6.11 10.71
C GLY A 319 22.03 5.12 9.81
N LYS A 320 23.12 5.58 9.17
CA LYS A 320 23.97 4.82 8.23
C LYS A 320 24.20 3.37 8.65
N LYS A 321 24.67 3.16 9.88
CA LYS A 321 24.96 1.84 10.43
C LYS A 321 23.78 0.86 10.31
N PHE A 322 22.56 1.32 10.57
CA PHE A 322 21.37 0.46 10.53
C PHE A 322 20.94 0.12 9.10
N ILE A 323 21.13 1.06 8.17
CA ILE A 323 20.91 0.82 6.73
C ILE A 323 21.84 -0.30 6.24
N GLU A 324 23.15 -0.16 6.50
CA GLU A 324 24.16 -1.14 6.06
C GLU A 324 23.93 -2.52 6.69
N VAL A 325 23.63 -2.56 7.99
CA VAL A 325 23.32 -3.81 8.70
C VAL A 325 22.05 -4.47 8.16
N GLY A 326 20.97 -3.72 7.96
CA GLY A 326 19.71 -4.25 7.47
C GLY A 326 19.83 -4.85 6.06
N ILE A 327 20.53 -4.17 5.16
CA ILE A 327 20.81 -4.68 3.81
C ILE A 327 21.60 -5.99 3.85
N ASN A 328 22.62 -6.09 4.71
CA ASN A 328 23.42 -7.30 4.85
C ASN A 328 22.64 -8.47 5.48
N GLN A 329 21.70 -8.18 6.39
CA GLN A 329 20.87 -9.19 7.06
C GLN A 329 19.77 -9.76 6.16
N CYS A 330 19.29 -9.01 5.17
CA CYS A 330 18.29 -9.47 4.20
C CYS A 330 18.92 -10.43 3.17
N SER A 331 19.14 -11.69 3.57
CA SER A 331 19.87 -12.67 2.77
C SER A 331 19.08 -13.28 1.62
N SER A 332 17.76 -13.34 1.73
CA SER A 332 16.87 -13.86 0.69
C SER A 332 15.47 -13.26 0.83
N VAL A 333 14.72 -13.28 -0.26
CA VAL A 333 13.30 -12.93 -0.27
C VAL A 333 12.54 -14.13 -0.86
N PRO A 334 11.55 -14.70 -0.15
CA PRO A 334 10.87 -15.92 -0.59
C PRO A 334 10.38 -15.85 -2.03
N GLY A 335 10.79 -16.81 -2.86
CA GLY A 335 10.41 -16.88 -4.27
C GLY A 335 10.93 -15.74 -5.16
N ARG A 336 12.02 -15.07 -4.76
CA ARG A 336 12.67 -13.98 -5.52
C ARG A 336 14.17 -14.24 -5.65
N MET A 337 14.56 -15.02 -6.66
CA MET A 337 15.96 -15.44 -6.85
C MET A 337 16.54 -16.07 -5.58
N GLU A 338 15.70 -16.90 -4.95
CA GLU A 338 16.03 -17.64 -3.75
C GLU A 338 16.80 -18.88 -4.17
N PHE A 339 18.06 -18.96 -3.75
CA PHE A 339 18.94 -20.06 -4.09
C PHE A 339 18.80 -21.19 -3.07
N PHE A 340 18.52 -22.39 -3.57
CA PHE A 340 18.49 -23.62 -2.78
C PHE A 340 19.70 -24.47 -3.11
N PRO A 341 20.69 -24.59 -2.20
CA PRO A 341 21.80 -25.51 -2.39
C PRO A 341 21.27 -26.94 -2.29
N LEU A 342 21.60 -27.77 -3.28
CA LEU A 342 21.29 -29.20 -3.29
C LEU A 342 22.49 -30.00 -2.76
N GLU A 343 22.22 -31.20 -2.22
CA GLU A 343 23.26 -32.13 -1.77
C GLU A 343 24.25 -32.52 -2.88
N SER A 344 23.84 -32.39 -4.15
CA SER A 344 24.67 -32.62 -5.33
C SER A 344 25.73 -31.54 -5.58
N GLY A 345 25.71 -30.43 -4.82
CA GLY A 345 26.54 -29.26 -5.06
C GLY A 345 26.02 -28.31 -6.15
N ALA A 346 24.87 -28.64 -6.76
CA ALA A 346 24.14 -27.73 -7.64
C ALA A 346 23.32 -26.72 -6.83
N THR A 347 23.03 -25.57 -7.44
CA THR A 347 22.14 -24.55 -6.87
C THR A 347 20.93 -24.40 -7.76
N VAL A 348 19.73 -24.43 -7.18
CA VAL A 348 18.44 -24.18 -7.84
C VAL A 348 17.94 -22.80 -7.51
#